data_AF-A0A2P4SWJ7-F1
#
_entry.id   AF-A0A2P4SWJ7-F1
#
_cell.length_a   1.000
_cell.length_b   1.000
_cell.length_c   1.000
_cell.angle_alpha   90.00
_cell.angle_beta   90.00
_cell.angle_gamma   90.00
#
_symmetry.space_group_name_H-M   'P 1'
#
loop_
_entity.id
_entity.type
_entity.pdbx_description
1 polymer ?
#
loop_
_entity_poly.entity_id
_entity_poly.type
_entity_poly.pdbx_seq_one_letter_code
_entity_poly.pdbx_strand_id
1 'polypeptide(L)'
;MTIFCSHCHRPLQAETSCLPRRAEQAHGASKPFRSTKSASKARRDQINTELHALRSLLPISTQEKERLSYLHTMALVCLRLRGAHLFPPGPVLAAELLSLLPGFLLVLSAGGKLVYISENVSQFLGLSMVELLAHGDTIFDILDGQAREDVHKKLLLAQEQPGREITFVSEMRTSKAFRLQNGGNQAVAVRGHFMVPHWPASPSTTAFLALCTPVAQLDADHDTVSQDNLFQSTHALDMRFMDVTESAIYHLGYLREELIGRSWYSLLHPEDADVAAAQHRAVGEYYAHTHTRLLLALSGYT
;
A
#
# COMPACT_ATOMS: atom_id res chain seq x y z
N MET A 1 -10.32 -38.64 86.03
CA MET A 1 -11.36 -37.79 85.41
C MET A 1 -11.34 -38.08 83.91
N THR A 2 -12.28 -38.88 83.42
CA THR A 2 -12.29 -39.35 82.02
C THR A 2 -13.03 -38.32 81.18
N ILE A 3 -12.37 -37.74 80.17
CA ILE A 3 -12.97 -36.69 79.33
C ILE A 3 -13.67 -37.35 78.14
N PHE A 4 -14.96 -37.04 77.95
CA PHE A 4 -15.80 -37.60 76.90
C PHE A 4 -15.99 -36.61 75.75
N CYS A 5 -16.05 -37.12 74.52
CA CYS A 5 -16.36 -36.32 73.33
C CYS A 5 -17.82 -35.82 73.37
N SER A 6 -18.04 -34.53 73.18
CA SER A 6 -19.37 -33.89 73.21
C SER A 6 -20.28 -34.21 72.02
N HIS A 7 -19.77 -34.92 71.00
CA HIS A 7 -20.56 -35.25 69.80
C HIS A 7 -21.01 -36.71 69.75
N CYS A 8 -20.26 -37.64 70.38
CA CYS A 8 -20.57 -39.07 70.35
C CYS A 8 -20.49 -39.76 71.72
N HIS A 9 -20.20 -39.01 72.79
CA HIS A 9 -20.15 -39.46 74.19
C HIS A 9 -19.23 -40.67 74.48
N ARG A 10 -18.18 -40.87 73.67
CA ARG A 10 -17.14 -41.88 73.93
C ARG A 10 -15.92 -41.29 74.67
N PRO A 11 -15.23 -42.07 75.52
CA PRO A 11 -14.06 -41.59 76.25
C PRO A 11 -12.87 -41.39 75.31
N LEU A 12 -12.25 -40.20 75.36
CA LEU A 12 -11.11 -39.87 74.50
C LEU A 12 -9.84 -40.52 75.08
N GLN A 13 -9.27 -41.50 74.37
CA GLN A 13 -7.93 -42.01 74.67
C GLN A 13 -6.90 -41.09 74.00
N ALA A 14 -5.85 -40.74 74.75
CA ALA A 14 -4.74 -39.92 74.25
C ALA A 14 -4.15 -40.61 73.02
N GLU A 15 -4.04 -39.85 71.91
CA GLU A 15 -3.65 -40.32 70.58
C GLU A 15 -4.74 -41.03 69.76
N THR A 16 -5.80 -40.31 69.39
CA THR A 16 -6.38 -40.41 68.03
C THR A 16 -7.25 -39.19 67.76
N SER A 17 -6.92 -38.43 66.72
CA SER A 17 -7.73 -37.30 66.26
C SER A 17 -9.07 -37.80 65.73
N CYS A 18 -10.18 -37.27 66.27
CA CYS A 18 -11.51 -37.46 65.74
C CYS A 18 -11.67 -36.62 64.45
N LEU A 19 -11.10 -37.09 63.34
CA LEU A 19 -11.52 -36.68 62.01
C LEU A 19 -12.58 -37.66 61.50
N PRO A 20 -13.67 -37.17 60.87
CA PRO A 20 -14.74 -38.05 60.42
C PRO A 20 -14.23 -38.97 59.31
N ARG A 21 -14.16 -40.28 59.60
CA ARG A 21 -14.12 -41.33 58.57
C ARG A 21 -15.45 -41.26 57.81
N ARG A 22 -15.43 -40.66 56.63
CA ARG A 22 -16.59 -40.58 55.75
C ARG A 22 -16.92 -42.01 55.29
N ALA A 23 -18.11 -42.45 55.68
CA ALA A 23 -18.69 -43.71 55.27
C ALA A 23 -18.74 -43.83 53.74
N GLU A 24 -18.49 -45.05 53.25
CA GLU A 24 -18.76 -45.46 51.88
C GLU A 24 -20.23 -45.18 51.54
N GLN A 25 -20.45 -44.11 50.79
CA GLN A 25 -21.69 -43.85 50.08
C GLN A 25 -21.42 -43.97 48.58
N ALA A 26 -22.13 -44.94 48.00
CA ALA A 26 -22.47 -45.17 46.60
C ALA A 26 -21.94 -44.16 45.57
N HIS A 27 -21.27 -44.70 44.56
CA HIS A 27 -20.95 -44.16 43.24
C HIS A 27 -21.58 -42.80 42.87
N GLY A 28 -20.94 -41.71 43.30
CA GLY A 28 -21.01 -40.45 42.57
C GLY A 28 -20.11 -40.56 41.35
N ALA A 29 -20.70 -40.69 40.16
CA ALA A 29 -19.97 -40.66 38.90
C ALA A 29 -19.06 -39.43 38.87
N SER A 30 -17.74 -39.63 38.92
CA SER A 30 -16.80 -38.57 38.63
C SER A 30 -17.13 -38.08 37.22
N LYS A 31 -17.50 -36.80 37.08
CA LYS A 31 -17.65 -36.21 35.75
C LYS A 31 -16.32 -36.46 35.03
N PRO A 32 -16.30 -37.21 33.92
CA PRO A 32 -15.04 -37.52 33.26
C PRO A 32 -14.41 -36.18 32.88
N PHE A 33 -13.10 -36.04 33.15
CA PHE A 33 -12.32 -34.91 32.68
C PHE A 33 -12.42 -34.92 31.14
N ARG A 34 -13.37 -34.16 30.60
CA ARG A 34 -13.74 -34.22 29.18
C ARG A 34 -12.55 -33.66 28.42
N SER A 35 -11.79 -34.54 27.78
CA SER A 35 -10.60 -34.16 27.02
C SER A 35 -10.97 -33.13 25.98
N THR A 36 -10.63 -31.86 26.22
CA THR A 36 -10.86 -30.75 25.29
C THR A 36 -9.98 -30.85 24.04
N LYS A 37 -9.08 -31.85 23.99
CA LYS A 37 -8.13 -32.06 22.90
C LYS A 37 -8.81 -32.39 21.57
N SER A 38 -9.83 -33.27 21.57
CA SER A 38 -10.56 -33.64 20.35
C SER A 38 -11.39 -32.48 19.82
N ALA A 39 -12.10 -31.77 20.70
CA ALA A 39 -12.86 -30.57 20.35
C ALA A 39 -11.95 -29.42 19.85
N SER A 40 -10.78 -29.23 20.48
CA SER A 40 -9.80 -28.23 20.05
C SER A 40 -9.16 -28.59 18.69
N LYS A 41 -8.93 -29.88 18.42
CA LYS A 41 -8.48 -30.35 17.10
C LYS A 41 -9.56 -30.11 16.04
N ALA A 42 -10.79 -30.53 16.29
CA ALA A 42 -11.90 -30.34 15.34
C ALA A 42 -12.10 -28.86 14.96
N ARG A 43 -12.02 -27.94 15.94
CA ARG A 43 -12.08 -26.49 15.68
C ARG A 43 -10.91 -25.99 14.82
N ARG A 44 -9.69 -26.46 15.06
CA ARG A 44 -8.52 -26.08 14.24
C ARG A 44 -8.64 -26.61 12.82
N ASP A 45 -9.10 -27.84 12.67
CA ASP A 45 -9.32 -28.46 11.36
C ASP A 45 -10.39 -27.67 10.58
N GLN A 46 -11.49 -27.26 11.24
CA GLN A 46 -12.50 -26.40 10.63
C GLN A 46 -11.95 -25.04 10.19
N ILE A 47 -11.15 -24.36 11.04
CA ILE A 47 -10.50 -23.08 10.68
C ILE A 47 -9.61 -23.26 9.45
N ASN A 48 -8.84 -24.36 9.40
CA ASN A 48 -7.96 -24.62 8.26
C ASN A 48 -8.77 -24.85 6.98
N THR A 49 -9.89 -25.58 7.05
CA THR A 49 -10.80 -25.78 5.91
C THR A 49 -11.34 -24.44 5.39
N GLU A 50 -11.83 -23.57 6.26
CA GLU A 50 -12.32 -22.24 5.87
C GLU A 50 -11.21 -21.37 5.27
N LEU A 51 -10.01 -21.42 5.83
CA LEU A 51 -8.87 -20.66 5.31
C LEU A 51 -8.42 -21.15 3.93
N HIS A 52 -8.49 -22.45 3.67
CA HIS A 52 -8.27 -23.02 2.34
C HIS A 52 -9.36 -22.58 1.35
N ALA A 53 -10.63 -22.54 1.79
CA ALA A 53 -11.73 -22.03 0.97
C ALA A 53 -11.50 -20.55 0.60
N LEU A 54 -11.19 -19.69 1.58
CA LEU A 54 -10.87 -18.28 1.34
C LEU A 54 -9.71 -18.09 0.35
N ARG A 55 -8.64 -18.87 0.52
CA ARG A 55 -7.48 -18.85 -0.39
C ARG A 55 -7.86 -19.22 -1.82
N SER A 56 -8.74 -20.19 -2.00
CA SER A 56 -9.17 -20.64 -3.33
C SER A 56 -9.88 -19.53 -4.12
N LEU A 57 -10.57 -18.63 -3.42
CA LEU A 57 -11.33 -17.51 -3.99
C LEU A 57 -10.47 -16.29 -4.36
N LEU A 58 -9.20 -16.22 -3.94
CA LEU A 58 -8.33 -15.10 -4.27
C LEU A 58 -8.03 -15.05 -5.78
N PRO A 59 -8.07 -13.88 -6.43
CA PRO A 59 -7.80 -13.72 -7.86
C PRO A 59 -6.28 -13.66 -8.16
N ILE A 60 -5.54 -14.68 -7.72
CA ILE A 60 -4.10 -14.83 -7.93
C ILE A 60 -3.79 -16.21 -8.53
N SER A 61 -2.58 -16.40 -9.04
CA SER A 61 -2.19 -17.66 -9.67
C SER A 61 -2.25 -18.84 -8.69
N THR A 62 -2.46 -20.06 -9.20
CA THR A 62 -2.45 -21.28 -8.37
C THR A 62 -1.12 -21.48 -7.66
N GLN A 63 0.00 -21.18 -8.34
CA GLN A 63 1.35 -21.24 -7.79
C GLN A 63 1.53 -20.29 -6.60
N GLU A 64 0.99 -19.06 -6.67
CA GLU A 64 1.02 -18.13 -5.56
C GLU A 64 0.17 -18.62 -4.39
N LYS A 65 -1.05 -19.13 -4.66
CA LYS A 65 -1.94 -19.68 -3.61
C LYS A 65 -1.24 -20.74 -2.77
N GLU A 66 -0.52 -21.66 -3.38
CA GLU A 66 0.19 -22.74 -2.68
C GLU A 66 1.27 -22.22 -1.73
N ARG A 67 1.93 -21.12 -2.10
CA ARG A 67 3.02 -20.50 -1.32
C ARG A 67 2.52 -19.59 -0.20
N LEU A 68 1.24 -19.26 -0.14
CA LEU A 68 0.70 -18.36 0.88
C LEU A 68 0.74 -18.98 2.27
N SER A 69 1.28 -18.21 3.22
CA SER A 69 1.08 -18.47 4.65
C SER A 69 -0.36 -18.16 5.05
N TYR A 70 -0.77 -18.61 6.24
CA TYR A 70 -2.07 -18.28 6.81
C TYR A 70 -2.23 -16.77 7.03
N LEU A 71 -1.16 -16.11 7.48
CA LEU A 71 -1.12 -14.67 7.67
C LEU A 71 -1.32 -13.93 6.34
N HIS A 72 -0.59 -14.30 5.28
CA HIS A 72 -0.72 -13.65 3.97
C HIS A 72 -2.11 -13.89 3.35
N THR A 73 -2.67 -15.09 3.54
CA THR A 73 -4.05 -15.38 3.11
C THR A 73 -5.03 -14.40 3.77
N MET A 74 -4.95 -14.24 5.09
CA MET A 74 -5.81 -13.29 5.81
C MET A 74 -5.56 -11.84 5.41
N ALA A 75 -4.30 -11.44 5.22
CA ALA A 75 -3.95 -10.09 4.82
C ALA A 75 -4.55 -9.72 3.45
N LEU A 76 -4.44 -10.61 2.47
CA LEU A 76 -5.02 -10.42 1.13
C LEU A 76 -6.55 -10.38 1.17
N VAL A 77 -7.19 -11.27 1.94
CA VAL A 77 -8.65 -11.26 2.12
C VAL A 77 -9.10 -9.93 2.73
N CYS A 78 -8.45 -9.47 3.80
CA CYS A 78 -8.75 -8.17 4.41
C CYS A 78 -8.56 -7.01 3.43
N LEU A 79 -7.49 -7.06 2.62
CA LEU A 79 -7.20 -6.04 1.62
C LEU A 79 -8.29 -5.98 0.54
N ARG A 80 -8.73 -7.14 0.05
CA ARG A 80 -9.81 -7.27 -0.94
C ARG A 80 -11.15 -6.78 -0.39
N LEU A 81 -11.49 -7.13 0.84
CA LEU A 81 -12.71 -6.65 1.49
C LEU A 81 -12.69 -5.12 1.65
N ARG A 82 -11.56 -4.54 2.07
CA ARG A 82 -11.40 -3.08 2.14
C ARG A 82 -11.57 -2.42 0.78
N GLY A 83 -10.95 -2.99 -0.27
CA GLY A 83 -11.11 -2.50 -1.64
C GLY A 83 -12.57 -2.52 -2.12
N ALA A 84 -13.29 -3.62 -1.86
CA ALA A 84 -14.70 -3.76 -2.23
C ALA A 84 -15.61 -2.77 -1.49
N HIS A 85 -15.24 -2.37 -0.27
CA HIS A 85 -15.92 -1.27 0.41
C HIS A 85 -15.55 0.05 -0.27
N LEU A 86 -14.26 0.41 -0.30
CA LEU A 86 -13.77 1.70 -0.83
C LEU A 86 -14.29 2.00 -2.24
N PHE A 87 -14.41 0.98 -3.08
CA PHE A 87 -14.92 1.06 -4.44
C PHE A 87 -16.15 0.15 -4.56
N PRO A 88 -17.34 0.61 -4.12
CA PRO A 88 -18.54 -0.20 -4.21
C PRO A 88 -18.82 -0.54 -5.68
N PRO A 89 -19.31 -1.75 -5.99
CA PRO A 89 -19.53 -2.17 -7.36
C PRO A 89 -20.56 -1.25 -8.04
N GLY A 90 -20.07 -0.37 -8.92
CA GLY A 90 -20.89 0.23 -9.97
C GLY A 90 -21.20 -0.81 -11.06
N PRO A 91 -22.13 -0.52 -11.98
CA PRO A 91 -22.59 -1.47 -13.00
C PRO A 91 -21.55 -1.82 -14.10
N VAL A 92 -20.25 -1.58 -13.86
CA VAL A 92 -19.17 -1.83 -14.82
C VAL A 92 -18.06 -2.62 -14.12
N LEU A 93 -17.59 -3.67 -14.80
CA LEU A 93 -16.58 -4.63 -14.34
C LEU A 93 -15.34 -3.90 -13.79
N ALA A 94 -15.24 -3.79 -12.46
CA ALA A 94 -14.16 -3.08 -11.78
C ALA A 94 -12.75 -3.53 -12.22
N ALA A 95 -12.60 -4.79 -12.63
CA ALA A 95 -11.34 -5.32 -13.16
C ALA A 95 -10.95 -4.74 -14.53
N GLU A 96 -11.92 -4.57 -15.44
CA GLU A 96 -11.67 -3.97 -16.76
C GLU A 96 -11.31 -2.49 -16.60
N LEU A 97 -12.00 -1.78 -15.71
CA LEU A 97 -11.71 -0.37 -15.46
C LEU A 97 -10.31 -0.18 -14.87
N LEU A 98 -9.87 -1.05 -13.95
CA LEU A 98 -8.50 -1.03 -13.44
C LEU A 98 -7.46 -1.31 -14.54
N SER A 99 -7.75 -2.21 -15.48
CA SER A 99 -6.83 -2.50 -16.60
C SER A 99 -6.68 -1.34 -17.58
N LEU A 100 -7.66 -0.43 -17.63
CA LEU A 100 -7.64 0.76 -18.49
C LEU A 100 -7.02 1.99 -17.82
N LEU A 101 -6.76 1.95 -16.51
CA LEU A 101 -6.13 3.06 -15.81
C LEU A 101 -4.67 3.21 -16.27
N PRO A 102 -4.17 4.45 -16.49
CA PRO A 102 -2.77 4.72 -16.83
C PRO A 102 -1.87 4.61 -15.58
N GLY A 103 -2.17 3.69 -14.67
CA GLY A 103 -1.56 3.60 -13.35
C GLY A 103 -2.35 2.69 -12.41
N PHE A 104 -2.01 2.75 -11.13
CA PHE A 104 -2.64 1.96 -10.08
C PHE A 104 -3.23 2.85 -8.99
N LEU A 105 -4.22 2.35 -8.27
CA LEU A 105 -4.84 3.03 -7.14
C LEU A 105 -4.11 2.68 -5.85
N LEU A 106 -3.91 3.69 -5.01
CA LEU A 106 -3.27 3.58 -3.70
C LEU A 106 -4.17 4.23 -2.65
N VAL A 107 -4.40 3.54 -1.54
CA VAL A 107 -5.12 4.09 -0.39
C VAL A 107 -4.31 3.91 0.88
N LEU A 108 -4.08 5.01 1.58
CA LEU A 108 -3.34 5.04 2.83
C LEU A 108 -4.22 5.54 3.97
N SER A 109 -3.96 5.08 5.19
CA SER A 109 -4.47 5.74 6.39
C SER A 109 -3.75 7.08 6.63
N ALA A 110 -4.32 7.94 7.49
CA ALA A 110 -3.64 9.14 7.99
C ALA A 110 -2.20 8.91 8.47
N GLY A 111 -1.92 7.75 9.09
CA GLY A 111 -0.57 7.39 9.55
C GLY A 111 0.36 6.84 8.45
N GLY A 112 -0.03 6.87 7.18
CA GLY A 112 0.77 6.33 6.07
C GLY A 112 0.73 4.80 5.93
N LYS A 113 -0.10 4.11 6.72
CA LYS A 113 -0.31 2.67 6.54
C LYS A 113 -1.07 2.36 5.26
N LEU A 114 -0.64 1.33 4.54
CA LEU A 114 -1.28 0.82 3.34
C LEU A 114 -2.63 0.19 3.69
N VAL A 115 -3.71 0.80 3.22
CA VAL A 115 -5.08 0.34 3.42
C VAL A 115 -5.57 -0.49 2.23
N TYR A 116 -5.24 -0.05 1.02
CA TYR A 116 -5.54 -0.73 -0.24
C TYR A 116 -4.51 -0.35 -1.31
N ILE A 117 -4.26 -1.27 -2.25
CA ILE A 117 -3.57 -1.01 -3.51
C ILE A 117 -4.22 -1.88 -4.59
N SER A 118 -4.32 -1.39 -5.82
CA SER A 118 -4.98 -2.15 -6.90
C SER A 118 -4.08 -3.24 -7.46
N GLU A 119 -4.71 -4.32 -7.95
CA GLU A 119 -4.03 -5.53 -8.41
C GLU A 119 -3.13 -5.31 -9.63
N ASN A 120 -3.45 -4.31 -10.46
CA ASN A 120 -2.67 -3.92 -11.63
C ASN A 120 -1.32 -3.26 -11.26
N VAL A 121 -1.01 -3.02 -9.97
CA VAL A 121 0.31 -2.51 -9.53
C VAL A 121 1.47 -3.35 -10.05
N SER A 122 1.26 -4.66 -10.21
CA SER A 122 2.27 -5.58 -10.75
C SER A 122 2.70 -5.24 -12.17
N GLN A 123 1.83 -4.59 -12.96
CA GLN A 123 2.15 -4.14 -14.32
C GLN A 123 3.12 -2.95 -14.31
N PHE A 124 3.11 -2.15 -13.24
CA PHE A 124 3.85 -0.89 -13.17
C PHE A 124 5.10 -0.96 -12.30
N LEU A 125 5.10 -1.80 -11.25
CA LEU A 125 6.24 -1.97 -10.34
C LEU A 125 6.84 -3.38 -10.41
N GLY A 126 6.18 -4.32 -11.08
CA GLY A 126 6.58 -5.73 -11.11
C GLY A 126 6.40 -6.46 -9.78
N LEU A 127 5.80 -5.81 -8.77
CA LEU A 127 5.58 -6.37 -7.43
C LEU A 127 4.16 -6.91 -7.32
N SER A 128 4.01 -8.12 -6.79
CA SER A 128 2.68 -8.67 -6.49
C SER A 128 2.12 -8.06 -5.20
N MET A 129 0.79 -8.13 -5.05
CA MET A 129 0.10 -7.76 -3.82
C MET A 129 0.65 -8.51 -2.59
N VAL A 130 1.07 -9.76 -2.80
CA VAL A 130 1.65 -10.61 -1.74
C VAL A 130 3.02 -10.08 -1.32
N GLU A 131 3.86 -9.71 -2.27
CA GLU A 131 5.19 -9.15 -2.02
C GLU A 131 5.10 -7.80 -1.31
N LEU A 132 4.20 -6.93 -1.77
CA LEU A 132 3.96 -5.62 -1.16
C LEU A 132 3.52 -5.75 0.31
N LEU A 133 2.59 -6.67 0.60
CA LEU A 133 2.15 -6.94 1.97
C LEU A 133 3.23 -7.62 2.83
N ALA A 134 4.15 -8.37 2.22
CA ALA A 134 5.25 -9.00 2.94
C ALA A 134 6.37 -8.02 3.30
N HIS A 135 6.55 -6.95 2.51
CA HIS A 135 7.55 -5.92 2.77
C HIS A 135 7.21 -5.02 3.96
N GLY A 136 5.92 -4.78 4.20
CA GLY A 136 5.44 -4.02 5.34
C GLY A 136 4.00 -3.55 5.17
N ASP A 137 3.48 -2.86 6.18
CA ASP A 137 2.13 -2.32 6.18
C ASP A 137 2.09 -0.81 5.90
N THR A 138 3.20 -0.20 5.46
CA THR A 138 3.28 1.24 5.20
C THR A 138 3.70 1.57 3.76
N ILE A 139 3.28 2.75 3.26
CA ILE A 139 3.74 3.24 1.96
C ILE A 139 5.26 3.37 1.88
N PHE A 140 5.88 3.72 3.01
CA PHE A 140 7.31 3.96 3.11
C PHE A 140 8.12 2.73 2.69
N ASP A 141 7.61 1.53 2.91
CA ASP A 141 8.28 0.27 2.53
C ASP A 141 8.43 0.09 1.01
N ILE A 142 7.52 0.72 0.26
CA ILE A 142 7.50 0.74 -1.20
C ILE A 142 8.36 1.89 -1.74
N LEU A 143 8.61 2.95 -0.96
CA LEU A 143 9.41 4.09 -1.38
C LEU A 143 10.92 3.81 -1.34
N ASP A 144 11.66 4.47 -2.23
CA ASP A 144 13.11 4.58 -2.10
C ASP A 144 13.49 5.36 -0.83
N GLY A 145 14.69 5.09 -0.30
CA GLY A 145 15.14 5.65 0.98
C GLY A 145 15.10 7.17 1.04
N GLN A 146 15.49 7.84 -0.06
CA GLN A 146 15.53 9.30 -0.12
C GLN A 146 14.13 9.94 -0.20
N ALA A 147 13.13 9.22 -0.72
CA ALA A 147 11.78 9.74 -0.91
C ALA A 147 10.90 9.68 0.35
N ARG A 148 11.30 8.93 1.39
CA ARG A 148 10.48 8.70 2.59
C ARG A 148 10.12 10.01 3.33
N GLU A 149 11.11 10.84 3.64
CA GLU A 149 10.90 12.03 4.45
C GLU A 149 10.04 13.08 3.75
N ASP A 150 10.27 13.29 2.46
CA ASP A 150 9.53 14.27 1.66
C ASP A 150 8.08 13.86 1.46
N VAL A 151 7.83 12.58 1.16
CA VAL A 151 6.47 12.06 1.06
C VAL A 151 5.76 12.16 2.41
N HIS A 152 6.45 11.88 3.52
CA HIS A 152 5.85 12.02 4.85
C HIS A 152 5.39 13.47 5.12
N LYS A 153 6.24 14.46 4.85
CA LYS A 153 5.90 15.88 5.00
C LYS A 153 4.72 16.29 4.11
N LYS A 154 4.73 15.86 2.84
CA LYS A 154 3.64 16.16 1.89
C LYS A 154 2.30 15.56 2.33
N LEU A 155 2.30 14.33 2.83
CA LEU A 155 1.09 13.70 3.38
C LEU A 155 0.59 14.42 4.63
N LEU A 156 1.49 14.83 5.53
CA LEU A 156 1.11 15.58 6.73
C LEU A 156 0.44 16.92 6.39
N LEU A 157 1.03 17.69 5.46
CA LEU A 157 0.46 18.96 4.98
C LEU A 157 -0.90 18.76 4.30
N ALA A 158 -1.04 17.70 3.51
CA ALA A 158 -2.31 17.39 2.86
C ALA A 158 -3.40 16.98 3.84
N GLN A 159 -3.04 16.43 5.00
CA GLN A 159 -4.01 16.08 6.04
C GLN A 159 -4.62 17.32 6.72
N GLU A 160 -3.92 18.46 6.75
CA GLU A 160 -4.43 19.73 7.28
C GLU A 160 -5.54 20.34 6.40
N GLN A 161 -5.58 19.99 5.12
CA GLN A 161 -6.55 20.49 4.14
C GLN A 161 -7.28 19.31 3.47
N PRO A 162 -8.15 18.58 4.21
CA PRO A 162 -8.89 17.45 3.65
C PRO A 162 -9.74 17.90 2.45
N GLY A 163 -9.74 17.09 1.38
CA GLY A 163 -10.37 17.40 0.10
C GLY A 163 -9.51 18.18 -0.89
N ARG A 164 -8.40 18.80 -0.45
CA ARG A 164 -7.44 19.42 -1.38
C ARG A 164 -6.64 18.34 -2.09
N GLU A 165 -6.60 18.44 -3.41
CA GLU A 165 -5.76 17.59 -4.23
C GLU A 165 -4.28 17.99 -4.11
N ILE A 166 -3.44 16.99 -3.87
CA ILE A 166 -1.99 17.11 -3.86
C ILE A 166 -1.38 16.19 -4.91
N THR A 167 -0.30 16.68 -5.53
CA THR A 167 0.44 15.96 -6.55
C THR A 167 1.93 16.00 -6.24
N PHE A 168 2.59 14.85 -6.33
CA PHE A 168 4.03 14.75 -6.18
C PHE A 168 4.58 13.56 -6.94
N VAL A 169 5.86 13.62 -7.32
CA VAL A 169 6.58 12.45 -7.85
C VAL A 169 7.37 11.81 -6.72
N SER A 170 7.37 10.49 -6.69
CA SER A 170 8.17 9.70 -5.77
C SER A 170 8.78 8.52 -6.49
N GLU A 171 10.01 8.18 -6.13
CA GLU A 171 10.66 6.97 -6.60
C GLU A 171 10.17 5.77 -5.77
N MET A 172 9.61 4.78 -6.46
CA MET A 172 9.06 3.56 -5.87
C MET A 172 9.90 2.36 -6.25
N ARG A 173 10.10 1.46 -5.29
CA ARG A 173 10.82 0.22 -5.47
C ARG A 173 10.08 -0.68 -6.44
N THR A 174 10.86 -1.30 -7.30
CA THR A 174 10.39 -2.27 -8.30
C THR A 174 10.93 -3.66 -7.98
N SER A 175 10.28 -4.69 -8.51
CA SER A 175 10.76 -6.06 -8.34
C SER A 175 12.11 -6.27 -9.02
N LYS A 176 12.87 -7.28 -8.58
CA LYS A 176 14.17 -7.59 -9.19
C LYS A 176 14.04 -7.88 -10.68
N ALA A 177 12.99 -8.61 -11.09
CA ALA A 177 12.72 -8.92 -12.48
C ALA A 177 12.41 -7.66 -13.30
N PHE A 178 11.63 -6.75 -12.75
CA PHE A 178 11.32 -5.47 -13.38
C PHE A 178 12.56 -4.59 -13.57
N ARG A 179 13.44 -4.52 -12.55
CA ARG A 179 14.69 -3.75 -12.63
C ARG A 179 15.64 -4.22 -13.71
N LEU A 180 15.66 -5.53 -13.97
CA LEU A 180 16.48 -6.12 -15.04
C LEU A 180 15.99 -5.71 -16.43
N GLN A 181 14.70 -5.40 -16.58
CA GLN A 181 14.09 -5.03 -17.86
C GLN A 181 14.02 -3.52 -18.07
N ASN A 182 13.71 -2.76 -17.00
CA ASN A 182 13.30 -1.36 -17.10
C ASN A 182 14.25 -0.38 -16.38
N GLY A 183 15.39 -0.84 -15.87
CA GLY A 183 16.42 0.05 -15.35
C GLY A 183 16.09 0.69 -13.99
N GLY A 184 16.07 -0.13 -12.94
CA GLY A 184 16.02 0.35 -11.55
C GLY A 184 14.61 0.65 -11.01
N ASN A 185 14.55 1.48 -9.97
CA ASN A 185 13.28 1.88 -9.34
C ASN A 185 12.47 2.75 -10.30
N GLN A 186 11.15 2.76 -10.13
CA GLN A 186 10.22 3.47 -10.99
C GLN A 186 9.85 4.81 -10.37
N ALA A 187 10.03 5.90 -11.12
CA ALA A 187 9.42 7.18 -10.75
C ALA A 187 7.90 7.11 -10.97
N VAL A 188 7.12 7.49 -9.95
CA VAL A 188 5.65 7.43 -9.97
C VAL A 188 5.09 8.78 -9.56
N ALA A 189 4.25 9.35 -10.42
CA ALA A 189 3.44 10.52 -10.10
C ALA A 189 2.24 10.08 -9.25
N VAL A 190 2.15 10.62 -8.05
CA VAL A 190 1.08 10.38 -7.09
C VAL A 190 0.18 11.60 -7.07
N ARG A 191 -1.08 11.44 -7.47
CA ARG A 191 -2.11 12.47 -7.44
C ARG A 191 -3.25 11.98 -6.55
N GLY A 192 -3.56 12.71 -5.49
CA GLY A 192 -4.54 12.25 -4.51
C GLY A 192 -5.00 13.30 -3.53
N HIS A 193 -5.92 12.94 -2.65
CA HIS A 193 -6.43 13.80 -1.60
C HIS A 193 -6.84 13.00 -0.37
N PHE A 194 -6.90 13.66 0.79
CA PHE A 194 -7.49 13.07 1.99
C PHE A 194 -9.01 13.16 1.94
N MET A 195 -9.66 12.05 2.24
CA MET A 195 -11.10 11.95 2.39
C MET A 195 -11.47 11.12 3.61
N VAL A 196 -12.72 11.24 4.07
CA VAL A 196 -13.27 10.32 5.07
C VAL A 196 -13.84 9.12 4.33
N PRO A 197 -13.24 7.92 4.43
CA PRO A 197 -13.79 6.74 3.81
C PRO A 197 -15.12 6.40 4.48
N HIS A 198 -16.08 5.92 3.69
CA HIS A 198 -17.37 5.47 4.22
C HIS A 198 -17.24 4.20 5.10
N TRP A 199 -16.09 3.51 5.04
CA TRP A 199 -15.76 2.34 5.86
C TRP A 199 -14.26 2.29 6.20
N PRO A 200 -13.85 2.03 7.45
CA PRO A 200 -14.68 1.76 8.64
C PRO A 200 -15.47 2.99 9.11
N ALA A 201 -16.62 2.77 9.75
CA ALA A 201 -17.54 3.80 10.23
C ALA A 201 -16.96 4.59 11.43
N SER A 202 -15.91 5.36 11.17
CA SER A 202 -15.25 6.24 12.14
C SER A 202 -15.20 7.64 11.52
N PRO A 203 -15.98 8.61 12.03
CA PRO A 203 -15.99 9.98 11.49
C PRO A 203 -14.65 10.71 11.70
N SER A 204 -13.74 10.13 12.49
CA SER A 204 -12.43 10.69 12.82
C SER A 204 -11.28 10.09 11.98
N THR A 205 -11.54 9.07 11.17
CA THR A 205 -10.49 8.39 10.39
C THR A 205 -10.47 8.96 8.98
N THR A 206 -9.40 9.64 8.61
CA THR A 206 -9.15 10.05 7.23
C THR A 206 -8.25 9.03 6.52
N ALA A 207 -8.45 8.94 5.20
CA ALA A 207 -7.64 8.12 4.31
C ALA A 207 -7.20 8.96 3.10
N PHE A 208 -5.97 8.76 2.66
CA PHE A 208 -5.45 9.35 1.44
C PHE A 208 -5.75 8.41 0.26
N LEU A 209 -6.54 8.88 -0.70
CA LEU A 209 -6.82 8.17 -1.95
C LEU A 209 -6.00 8.80 -3.07
N ALA A 210 -5.25 7.98 -3.81
CA ALA A 210 -4.42 8.46 -4.90
C ALA A 210 -4.45 7.55 -6.13
N LEU A 211 -4.31 8.18 -7.30
CA LEU A 211 -3.89 7.55 -8.54
C LEU A 211 -2.38 7.70 -8.67
N CYS A 212 -1.71 6.57 -8.90
CA CYS A 212 -0.28 6.45 -9.04
C CYS A 212 0.06 6.07 -10.49
N THR A 213 0.59 7.02 -11.26
CA THR A 213 0.91 6.85 -12.67
C THR A 213 2.43 6.74 -12.84
N PRO A 214 2.94 5.68 -13.47
CA PRO A 214 4.38 5.58 -13.77
C PRO A 214 4.80 6.74 -14.67
N VAL A 215 5.92 7.36 -14.32
CA VAL A 215 6.59 8.35 -15.14
C VAL A 215 7.44 7.60 -16.15
N ALA A 216 7.20 7.80 -17.44
CA ALA A 216 7.96 7.13 -18.50
C ALA A 216 9.46 7.37 -18.29
N GLN A 217 10.21 6.28 -18.06
CA GLN A 217 11.66 6.31 -18.10
C GLN A 217 12.07 6.20 -19.56
N LEU A 218 12.35 7.34 -20.18
CA LEU A 218 12.94 7.37 -21.50
C LEU A 218 14.41 7.02 -21.34
N ASP A 219 14.84 5.83 -21.74
CA ASP A 219 16.27 5.57 -21.82
C ASP A 219 16.85 6.43 -22.95
N ALA A 220 17.94 7.14 -22.64
CA ALA A 220 18.62 8.00 -23.61
C ALA A 220 19.30 7.21 -24.76
N ASP A 221 19.24 5.88 -24.71
CA ASP A 221 20.02 4.97 -25.57
C ASP A 221 19.15 3.91 -26.29
N HIS A 222 17.82 3.95 -26.14
CA HIS A 222 16.92 3.07 -26.88
C HIS A 222 16.45 3.75 -28.17
N ASP A 223 17.36 3.77 -29.15
CA ASP A 223 17.00 3.79 -30.57
C ASP A 223 16.20 2.52 -30.85
N THR A 224 14.87 2.58 -30.85
CA THR A 224 13.99 2.00 -31.88
C THR A 224 12.53 1.89 -31.43
N VAL A 225 11.67 2.50 -32.27
CA VAL A 225 10.26 2.18 -32.53
C VAL A 225 9.21 2.75 -31.53
N SER A 226 8.62 3.87 -31.95
CA SER A 226 7.35 4.49 -31.50
C SER A 226 7.41 5.48 -30.32
N GLN A 227 8.20 6.55 -30.49
CA GLN A 227 8.15 7.75 -29.64
C GLN A 227 7.32 8.89 -30.27
N ASP A 228 6.31 8.58 -31.08
CA ASP A 228 5.51 9.61 -31.77
C ASP A 228 4.58 10.40 -30.83
N ASN A 229 4.51 10.03 -29.55
CA ASN A 229 3.68 10.69 -28.54
C ASN A 229 4.47 11.53 -27.52
N LEU A 230 5.80 11.63 -27.64
CA LEU A 230 6.62 12.40 -26.70
C LEU A 230 7.79 13.12 -27.38
N PHE A 231 8.21 14.24 -26.80
CA PHE A 231 9.47 14.88 -27.11
C PHE A 231 10.34 15.00 -25.86
N GLN A 232 11.66 15.05 -26.06
CA GLN A 232 12.63 15.25 -25.00
C GLN A 232 13.32 16.60 -25.19
N SER A 233 13.61 17.28 -24.09
CA SER A 233 14.43 18.50 -24.09
C SER A 233 15.42 18.52 -22.93
N THR A 234 16.57 19.12 -23.18
CA THR A 234 17.62 19.36 -22.19
C THR A 234 17.70 20.86 -21.95
N HIS A 235 17.84 21.27 -20.69
CA HIS A 235 17.78 22.67 -20.29
C HIS A 235 19.01 23.08 -19.47
N ALA A 236 19.42 24.34 -19.60
CA ALA A 236 20.31 24.98 -18.65
C ALA A 236 19.59 25.24 -17.30
N LEU A 237 20.34 25.58 -16.25
CA LEU A 237 19.77 25.86 -14.91
C LEU A 237 18.80 27.06 -14.88
N ASP A 238 18.81 27.90 -15.91
CA ASP A 238 17.83 29.00 -16.09
C ASP A 238 16.62 28.57 -16.95
N MET A 239 16.45 27.26 -17.16
CA MET A 239 15.42 26.65 -18.01
C MET A 239 15.46 27.11 -19.47
N ARG A 240 16.62 27.51 -19.99
CA ARG A 240 16.80 27.69 -21.44
C ARG A 240 17.04 26.36 -22.14
N PHE A 241 16.37 26.12 -23.28
CA PHE A 241 16.58 24.91 -24.07
C PHE A 241 18.02 24.86 -24.60
N MET A 242 18.73 23.79 -24.25
CA MET A 242 20.06 23.46 -24.77
C MET A 242 19.97 22.44 -25.92
N ASP A 243 19.00 21.54 -25.84
CA ASP A 243 18.68 20.57 -26.90
C ASP A 243 17.21 20.15 -26.83
N VAL A 244 16.65 19.72 -27.96
CA VAL A 244 15.29 19.18 -28.06
C VAL A 244 15.19 18.22 -29.25
N THR A 245 14.38 17.16 -29.11
CA THR A 245 14.11 16.20 -30.20
C THR A 245 13.28 16.85 -31.31
N GLU A 246 13.49 16.41 -32.55
CA GLU A 246 12.72 16.88 -33.72
C GLU A 246 11.20 16.70 -33.57
N SER A 247 10.77 15.71 -32.77
CA SER A 247 9.34 15.46 -32.49
C SER A 247 8.64 16.62 -31.78
N ALA A 248 9.37 17.57 -31.17
CA ALA A 248 8.78 18.72 -30.47
C ALA A 248 7.85 19.55 -31.35
N ILE A 249 8.05 19.57 -32.67
CA ILE A 249 7.14 20.25 -33.61
C ILE A 249 5.71 19.72 -33.52
N TYR A 250 5.52 18.40 -33.34
CA TYR A 250 4.20 17.78 -33.27
C TYR A 250 3.48 18.09 -31.95
N HIS A 251 4.23 18.48 -30.91
CA HIS A 251 3.70 18.72 -29.57
C HIS A 251 3.54 20.21 -29.25
N LEU A 252 4.50 21.03 -29.67
CA LEU A 252 4.58 22.45 -29.33
C LEU A 252 4.35 23.37 -30.53
N GLY A 253 4.40 22.84 -31.75
CA GLY A 253 4.33 23.64 -32.97
C GLY A 253 5.60 24.44 -33.28
N TYR A 254 6.69 24.22 -32.54
CA TYR A 254 7.98 24.89 -32.74
C TYR A 254 9.01 23.95 -33.35
N LEU A 255 9.81 24.48 -34.25
CA LEU A 255 11.01 23.82 -34.73
C LEU A 255 12.09 23.80 -33.64
N ARG A 256 13.01 22.83 -33.74
CA ARG A 256 14.15 22.72 -32.83
C ARG A 256 14.91 24.04 -32.75
N GLU A 257 15.23 24.64 -33.89
CA GLU A 257 16.01 25.87 -33.99
C GLU A 257 15.33 27.08 -33.32
N GLU A 258 13.99 27.08 -33.24
CA GLU A 258 13.22 28.14 -32.59
C GLU A 258 13.19 28.01 -31.07
N LEU A 259 13.41 26.80 -30.55
CA LEU A 259 13.42 26.50 -29.14
C LEU A 259 14.81 26.72 -28.51
N ILE A 260 15.88 26.35 -29.21
CA ILE A 260 17.25 26.45 -28.68
C ILE A 260 17.56 27.88 -28.19
N GLY A 261 18.02 27.99 -26.94
CA GLY A 261 18.35 29.25 -26.26
C GLY A 261 17.16 30.04 -25.72
N ARG A 262 15.92 29.69 -26.12
CA ARG A 262 14.70 30.28 -25.57
C ARG A 262 14.46 29.75 -24.16
N SER A 263 13.94 30.59 -23.26
CA SER A 263 13.56 30.13 -21.92
C SER A 263 12.23 29.39 -21.99
N TRP A 264 12.14 28.21 -21.38
CA TRP A 264 10.91 27.43 -21.26
C TRP A 264 9.77 28.22 -20.59
N TYR A 265 10.09 29.11 -19.63
CA TYR A 265 9.10 30.00 -19.02
C TYR A 265 8.37 30.90 -20.04
N SER A 266 8.97 31.18 -21.20
CA SER A 266 8.31 31.96 -22.26
C SER A 266 7.26 31.18 -23.05
N LEU A 267 7.16 29.87 -22.83
CA LEU A 267 6.14 29.00 -23.42
C LEU A 267 4.99 28.71 -22.45
N LEU A 268 5.13 29.10 -21.18
CA LEU A 268 4.12 28.85 -20.16
C LEU A 268 2.98 29.86 -20.23
N HIS A 269 1.78 29.39 -19.90
CA HIS A 269 0.69 30.28 -19.56
C HIS A 269 1.06 31.09 -18.30
N PRO A 270 0.76 32.40 -18.22
CA PRO A 270 1.11 33.22 -17.07
C PRO A 270 0.60 32.69 -15.73
N GLU A 271 -0.55 32.01 -15.71
CA GLU A 271 -1.12 31.40 -14.49
C GLU A 271 -0.32 30.21 -13.97
N ASP A 272 0.43 29.53 -14.84
CA ASP A 272 1.23 28.35 -14.49
C ASP A 272 2.67 28.72 -14.07
N ALA A 273 3.09 29.97 -14.31
CA ALA A 273 4.47 30.42 -14.11
C ALA A 273 4.94 30.29 -12.65
N ASP A 274 4.09 30.64 -11.68
CA ASP A 274 4.44 30.56 -10.26
C ASP A 274 4.58 29.12 -9.78
N VAL A 275 3.68 28.24 -10.24
CA VAL A 275 3.72 26.80 -9.93
C VAL A 275 4.96 26.17 -10.53
N ALA A 276 5.25 26.48 -11.79
CA ALA A 276 6.43 26.04 -12.50
C ALA A 276 7.72 26.52 -11.83
N ALA A 277 7.77 27.78 -11.39
CA ALA A 277 8.92 28.34 -10.67
C ALA A 277 9.14 27.69 -9.30
N ALA A 278 8.06 27.30 -8.60
CA ALA A 278 8.16 26.53 -7.37
C ALA A 278 8.72 25.12 -7.61
N GLN A 279 8.25 24.44 -8.67
CA GLN A 279 8.74 23.12 -9.06
C GLN A 279 10.21 23.18 -9.50
N HIS A 280 10.59 24.18 -10.30
CA HIS A 280 11.97 24.40 -10.72
C HIS A 280 12.91 24.60 -9.54
N ARG A 281 12.51 25.41 -8.54
CA ARG A 281 13.29 25.59 -7.30
C ARG A 281 13.45 24.30 -6.51
N ALA A 282 12.38 23.52 -6.37
CA ALA A 282 12.43 22.23 -5.67
C ALA A 282 13.39 21.25 -6.35
N VAL A 283 13.49 21.29 -7.69
CA VAL A 283 14.48 20.51 -8.43
C VAL A 283 15.89 21.08 -8.19
N GLY A 284 16.05 22.41 -8.24
CA GLY A 284 17.27 23.14 -7.86
C GLY A 284 17.90 22.73 -6.52
N GLU A 285 17.08 22.53 -5.50
CA GLU A 285 17.52 22.16 -4.14
C GLU A 285 17.97 20.69 -4.01
N TYR A 286 17.53 19.81 -4.92
CA TYR A 286 17.89 18.38 -4.94
C TYR A 286 19.28 18.10 -5.57
N TYR A 287 19.91 19.11 -6.19
CA TYR A 287 21.17 18.96 -6.96
C TYR A 287 22.46 19.00 -6.13
N ALA A 288 22.67 18.00 -5.29
CA ALA A 288 24.03 17.56 -5.01
C ALA A 288 24.42 16.35 -5.88
N HIS A 289 23.49 15.46 -6.22
CA HIS A 289 23.83 14.20 -6.90
C HIS A 289 22.66 13.72 -7.79
N THR A 290 22.95 13.52 -9.08
CA THR A 290 22.18 12.82 -10.15
C THR A 290 21.09 13.58 -10.95
N HIS A 291 20.96 13.16 -12.22
CA HIS A 291 20.10 13.72 -13.27
C HIS A 291 18.62 13.70 -12.85
N THR A 292 18.04 14.86 -12.57
CA THR A 292 16.62 14.98 -12.25
C THR A 292 15.81 15.16 -13.54
N ARG A 293 14.76 14.35 -13.72
CA ARG A 293 13.79 14.46 -14.81
C ARG A 293 12.58 15.24 -14.32
N LEU A 294 12.30 16.38 -14.94
CA LEU A 294 11.14 17.20 -14.65
C LEU A 294 10.02 16.81 -15.64
N LEU A 295 8.92 16.22 -15.15
CA LEU A 295 7.71 16.08 -15.94
C LEU A 295 6.97 17.41 -15.92
N LEU A 296 7.10 18.16 -17.00
CA LEU A 296 6.30 19.34 -17.26
C LEU A 296 5.14 18.92 -18.15
N ALA A 297 3.98 18.70 -17.55
CA ALA A 297 2.76 18.64 -18.32
C ALA A 297 2.47 20.06 -18.81
N LEU A 298 2.75 20.33 -20.08
CA LEU A 298 2.20 21.49 -20.76
C LEU A 298 0.70 21.18 -20.94
N SER A 299 -0.13 21.76 -20.08
CA SER A 299 -1.57 21.78 -20.31
C SER A 299 -1.79 22.38 -21.69
N GLY A 300 -2.43 21.63 -22.59
CA GLY A 300 -2.66 22.03 -23.97
C GLY A 300 -3.52 23.28 -24.04
N TYR A 301 -2.88 24.44 -24.03
CA TYR A 301 -3.43 25.70 -24.47
C TYR A 301 -2.91 25.91 -25.89
N THR A 302 -3.60 25.32 -26.87
CA THR A 302 -3.55 25.76 -28.27
C THR A 302 -4.80 26.55 -28.59
#